data_AF-A0A7C0URT9-F1
#
_entry.id   AF-A0A7C0URT9-F1
#
_cell.length_a   1.000
_cell.length_b   1.000
_cell.length_c   1.000
_cell.angle_alpha   90.00
_cell.angle_beta   90.00
_cell.angle_gamma   90.00
#
_symmetry.space_group_name_H-M   'P 1'
#
loop_
_entity.id
_entity.type
_entity.pdbx_description
1 polymer ?
#
loop_
_entity_poly.entity_id
_entity_poly.type
_entity_poly.pdbx_seq_one_letter_code
_entity_poly.pdbx_strand_id
1 'polypeptide(L)'
;MLVALEGFKGDELNGAAKMLEYYFNALLTEVGIAYNSTKNVKFKEILDLISNLNVRDYKASMQKISKAVSITATCANEAFQALFGDKSE
;
A
#
# COMPACT_ATOMS: atom_id res chain seq x y z
N MET A 1 4.79 -16.44 -3.36
CA MET A 1 3.43 -16.38 -3.91
C MET A 1 2.48 -15.89 -2.83
N LEU A 2 1.49 -15.05 -3.15
CA LEU A 2 0.42 -14.71 -2.22
C LEU A 2 -0.17 -16.01 -1.67
N VAL A 3 -0.36 -16.13 -0.36
CA VAL A 3 -1.14 -17.26 0.18
C VAL A 3 -2.52 -17.32 -0.50
N ALA A 4 -3.06 -16.17 -0.92
CA ALA A 4 -4.33 -16.10 -1.66
C ALA A 4 -4.26 -16.52 -3.15
N LEU A 5 -3.07 -16.68 -3.73
CA LEU A 5 -2.89 -17.15 -5.12
C LEU A 5 -2.42 -18.61 -5.17
N GLU A 6 -2.35 -19.26 -4.01
CA GLU A 6 -1.96 -20.65 -3.91
C GLU A 6 -2.98 -21.53 -4.67
N GLY A 7 -2.50 -22.27 -5.66
CA GLY A 7 -3.34 -23.08 -6.54
C GLY A 7 -3.68 -22.46 -7.90
N PHE A 8 -3.44 -21.16 -8.10
CA PHE A 8 -3.66 -20.51 -9.40
C PHE A 8 -2.62 -20.98 -10.42
N LYS A 9 -3.03 -21.18 -11.68
CA LYS A 9 -2.15 -21.67 -12.75
C LYS A 9 -2.41 -20.95 -14.07
N GLY A 10 -1.40 -20.98 -14.94
CA GLY A 10 -1.52 -20.45 -16.31
C GLY A 10 -2.00 -18.99 -16.33
N ASP A 11 -3.04 -18.73 -17.11
CA ASP A 11 -3.60 -17.40 -17.34
C ASP A 11 -4.21 -16.77 -16.08
N GLU A 12 -4.78 -17.58 -15.20
CA GLU A 12 -5.35 -17.12 -13.93
C GLU A 12 -4.26 -16.50 -13.04
N LEU A 13 -3.13 -17.20 -12.91
CA LEU A 13 -1.98 -16.71 -12.15
C LEU A 13 -1.38 -15.45 -12.78
N ASN A 14 -1.25 -15.42 -14.10
CA ASN A 14 -0.71 -14.27 -14.83
C ASN A 14 -1.62 -13.04 -14.70
N GLY A 15 -2.93 -13.23 -14.81
CA GLY A 15 -3.93 -12.18 -14.62
C GLY A 15 -3.89 -11.61 -13.20
N ALA A 16 -3.86 -12.48 -12.19
CA ALA A 16 -3.78 -12.08 -10.80
C ALA A 16 -2.49 -11.31 -10.49
N ALA A 17 -1.34 -11.78 -11.01
CA ALA A 17 -0.06 -11.08 -10.83
C ALA A 17 -0.08 -9.68 -11.44
N LYS A 18 -0.60 -9.53 -12.67
CA LYS A 18 -0.75 -8.21 -13.32
C LYS A 18 -1.70 -7.29 -12.56
N MET A 19 -2.81 -7.83 -12.06
CA MET A 19 -3.78 -7.04 -11.30
C MET A 19 -3.15 -6.45 -10.03
N LEU A 20 -2.35 -7.24 -9.31
CA LEU A 20 -1.62 -6.77 -8.14
C LEU A 20 -0.55 -5.74 -8.48
N GLU A 21 0.17 -5.94 -9.58
CA GLU A 21 1.12 -4.96 -10.08
C GLU A 21 0.44 -3.61 -10.36
N TYR A 22 -0.70 -3.61 -11.05
CA TYR A 22 -1.48 -2.39 -11.27
C TYR A 22 -1.97 -1.77 -9.96
N TYR A 23 -2.44 -2.57 -9.01
CA TYR A 23 -2.87 -2.09 -7.70
C TYR A 23 -1.73 -1.37 -6.95
N PHE A 24 -0.54 -1.97 -6.88
CA PHE A 24 0.60 -1.34 -6.20
C PHE A 24 1.14 -0.12 -6.94
N ASN A 25 1.08 -0.10 -8.28
CA ASN A 25 1.44 1.08 -9.06
C ASN A 25 0.47 2.26 -8.82
N ALA A 26 -0.83 1.98 -8.70
CA ALA A 26 -1.82 2.99 -8.34
C ALA A 26 -1.55 3.53 -6.92
N LEU A 27 -1.29 2.64 -5.95
CA LEU A 27 -0.94 3.03 -4.58
C LEU A 27 0.32 3.91 -4.53
N LEU A 28 1.39 3.53 -5.26
CA LEU A 28 2.62 4.31 -5.38
C LEU A 28 2.34 5.73 -5.88
N THR A 29 1.48 5.84 -6.90
CA THR A 29 1.12 7.13 -7.49
C THR A 29 0.39 8.01 -6.47
N GLU A 30 -0.64 7.49 -5.81
CA GLU A 30 -1.42 8.24 -4.81
C GLU A 30 -0.58 8.67 -3.61
N VAL A 31 0.26 7.77 -3.08
CA VAL A 31 1.17 8.10 -1.97
C VAL A 31 2.20 9.14 -2.41
N GLY A 32 2.68 9.07 -3.67
CA GLY A 32 3.57 10.07 -4.24
C GLY A 32 2.94 11.45 -4.32
N ILE A 33 1.67 11.54 -4.74
CA ILE A 33 0.89 12.77 -4.74
C ILE A 33 0.74 13.31 -3.30
N ALA A 34 0.38 12.45 -2.35
CA ALA A 34 0.22 12.83 -0.95
C ALA A 34 1.54 13.35 -0.34
N TYR A 35 2.67 12.68 -0.60
CA TYR A 35 3.98 13.14 -0.17
C TYR A 35 4.35 14.49 -0.79
N ASN A 36 4.13 14.64 -2.10
CA ASN A 36 4.46 15.89 -2.78
C ASN A 36 3.64 17.08 -2.28
N SER A 37 2.39 16.84 -1.91
CA SER A 37 1.45 17.87 -1.42
C SER A 37 1.68 18.21 0.05
N THR A 38 2.02 17.24 0.89
CA THR A 38 2.10 17.44 2.36
C THR A 38 3.52 17.51 2.91
N LYS A 39 4.51 17.01 2.16
CA LYS A 39 5.90 16.76 2.58
C LYS A 39 6.03 15.88 3.84
N ASN A 40 4.98 15.15 4.23
CA ASN A 40 4.99 14.28 5.40
C ASN A 40 5.85 13.03 5.13
N VAL A 41 6.89 12.85 5.94
CA VAL A 41 7.86 11.75 5.84
C VAL A 41 7.24 10.35 5.95
N LYS A 42 6.07 10.21 6.61
CA LYS A 42 5.34 8.93 6.66
C LYS A 42 4.96 8.44 5.26
N PHE A 43 4.59 9.33 4.34
CA PHE A 43 4.31 8.96 2.95
C PHE A 43 5.57 8.54 2.19
N LYS A 44 6.72 9.17 2.48
CA LYS A 44 8.00 8.74 1.93
C LYS A 44 8.37 7.33 2.41
N GLU A 45 8.17 7.03 3.69
CA GLU A 45 8.39 5.68 4.23
C GLU A 45 7.53 4.63 3.50
N ILE A 46 6.27 4.97 3.21
CA ILE A 46 5.40 4.09 2.39
C ILE A 46 5.99 3.88 1.00
N LEU A 47 6.42 4.93 0.29
CA LEU A 47 7.05 4.81 -1.04
C LEU A 47 8.29 3.90 -1.01
N ASP A 48 9.15 4.06 -0.02
CA ASP A 48 10.36 3.27 0.13
C ASP A 48 10.05 1.78 0.39
N LEU A 49 8.98 1.49 1.13
CA LEU A 49 8.52 0.12 1.39
C LEU A 49 7.95 -0.56 0.14
N ILE A 50 7.24 0.18 -0.71
CA ILE A 50 6.46 -0.42 -1.82
C ILE A 50 7.11 -0.29 -3.22
N SER A 51 8.09 0.62 -3.39
CA SER A 51 8.75 0.91 -4.68
C SER A 51 9.49 -0.28 -5.33
N ASN A 52 9.86 -1.28 -4.54
CA ASN A 52 10.61 -2.45 -5.00
C ASN A 52 9.91 -3.77 -4.63
N LEU A 53 8.56 -3.78 -4.63
CA LEU A 53 7.81 -5.00 -4.33
C LEU A 53 7.98 -6.01 -5.46
N ASN A 54 8.51 -7.17 -5.10
CA ASN A 54 8.44 -8.33 -5.97
C ASN A 54 7.11 -9.04 -5.71
N VAL A 55 6.11 -8.78 -6.56
CA VAL A 55 4.79 -9.42 -6.49
C VAL A 55 4.84 -10.94 -6.67
N ARG A 56 5.89 -11.47 -7.31
CA ARG A 56 6.12 -12.92 -7.45
C ARG A 56 6.67 -13.53 -6.15
N ASP A 57 7.60 -12.84 -5.51
CA ASP A 57 8.05 -13.14 -4.14
C ASP A 57 7.21 -12.42 -3.08
N TYR A 58 5.92 -12.72 -3.11
CA TYR A 58 4.97 -12.07 -2.21
C TYR A 58 5.29 -12.30 -0.73
N LYS A 59 5.93 -13.41 -0.34
CA LYS A 59 6.20 -13.69 1.08
C LYS A 59 7.22 -12.70 1.64
N ALA A 60 8.28 -12.40 0.89
CA ALA A 60 9.24 -11.35 1.23
C ALA A 60 8.61 -9.95 1.16
N SER A 61 7.70 -9.74 0.21
CA SER A 61 6.99 -8.47 0.00
C SER A 61 5.88 -8.20 1.03
N MET A 62 5.29 -9.23 1.64
CA MET A 62 4.12 -9.11 2.51
C MET A 62 4.42 -8.30 3.77
N GLN A 63 5.60 -8.47 4.36
CA GLN A 63 5.98 -7.67 5.53
C GLN A 63 6.02 -6.17 5.21
N LYS A 64 6.59 -5.82 4.04
CA LYS A 64 6.65 -4.44 3.56
C LYS A 64 5.25 -3.89 3.26
N ILE A 65 4.40 -4.69 2.63
CA ILE A 65 3.00 -4.34 2.34
C ILE A 65 2.22 -4.11 3.65
N SER A 66 2.29 -5.04 4.61
CA SER A 66 1.62 -4.90 5.91
C SER A 66 2.07 -3.64 6.64
N LYS A 67 3.37 -3.33 6.60
CA LYS A 67 3.90 -2.11 7.21
C LYS A 67 3.39 -0.85 6.51
N ALA A 68 3.40 -0.83 5.18
CA ALA A 68 2.86 0.27 4.39
C ALA A 68 1.37 0.51 4.68
N VAL A 69 0.55 -0.56 4.71
CA VAL A 69 -0.87 -0.49 5.05
C VAL A 69 -1.08 0.06 6.46
N SER A 70 -0.30 -0.39 7.44
CA SER A 70 -0.38 0.10 8.82
C SER A 70 -0.11 1.60 8.91
N ILE A 71 0.93 2.10 8.23
CA ILE A 71 1.25 3.53 8.20
C ILE A 71 0.13 4.31 7.52
N THR A 72 -0.33 3.88 6.35
CA THR A 72 -1.41 4.56 5.61
C THR A 72 -2.70 4.62 6.44
N ALA A 73 -3.11 3.51 7.04
CA ALA A 73 -4.32 3.46 7.88
C ALA A 73 -4.20 4.37 9.11
N THR A 74 -3.02 4.43 9.73
CA THR A 74 -2.77 5.33 10.87
C THR A 74 -2.87 6.79 10.45
N CYS A 75 -2.23 7.18 9.33
CA CYS A 75 -2.31 8.55 8.81
C CYS A 75 -3.74 8.94 8.43
N ALA A 76 -4.49 8.03 7.80
CA ALA A 76 -5.89 8.25 7.44
C ALA A 76 -6.76 8.46 8.68
N ASN A 77 -6.57 7.65 9.73
CA ASN A 77 -7.29 7.81 10.98
C ASN A 77 -6.93 9.11 11.71
N GLU A 78 -5.64 9.46 11.79
CA GLU A 78 -5.17 10.74 12.35
C GLU A 78 -5.81 11.94 11.62
N ALA A 79 -5.84 11.90 10.28
CA ALA A 79 -6.46 12.95 9.47
C ALA A 79 -7.98 13.01 9.69
N PHE A 80 -8.65 11.86 9.77
CA PHE A 80 -10.08 11.78 10.07
C PHE A 80 -10.40 12.40 11.43
N GLN A 81 -9.62 12.06 12.47
CA GLN A 81 -9.80 12.64 13.81
C GLN A 81 -9.50 14.15 13.84
N ALA A 82 -8.52 14.64 13.09
CA ALA A 82 -8.25 16.07 13.02
C ALA A 82 -9.38 16.87 12.33
N LEU A 83 -10.05 16.27 11.34
CA LEU A 83 -11.12 16.91 10.56
C LEU A 83 -12.50 16.77 11.21
N PHE A 84 -12.76 15.62 11.83
CA PHE A 84 -14.09 15.18 12.26
C PHE A 84 -14.13 14.62 13.69
N GLY A 85 -12.98 14.47 14.34
CA GLY A 85 -12.91 14.08 15.75
C GLY A 85 -13.47 15.19 16.63
N ASP A 86 -14.29 14.79 17.59
CA ASP A 86 -15.20 15.62 18.37
C ASP A 86 -14.63 17.00 18.74
N LYS A 87 -15.23 18.06 18.19
CA LYS A 87 -15.15 19.41 18.78
C LYS A 87 -16.16 19.46 19.91
N SER A 88 -15.91 18.71 20.99
CA SER A 88 -16.68 18.91 22.22
C SER A 88 -16.31 20.31 22.74
N GLU A 89 -17.29 21.21 22.71
CA GLU A 89 -17.27 22.58 23.25
C GLU A 89 -16.81 22.66 24.71
#